data_AF-A0A3B9ZMC0-F1
#
_entry.id   AF-A0A3B9ZMC0-F1
#
_cell.length_a   1.000
_cell.length_b   1.000
_cell.length_c   1.000
_cell.angle_alpha   90.00
_cell.angle_beta   90.00
_cell.angle_gamma   90.00
#
_symmetry.space_group_name_H-M   'P 1'
#
loop_
_entity.id
_entity.type
_entity.pdbx_description
1 polymer ?
#
loop_
_entity_poly.entity_id
_entity_poly.type
_entity_poly.pdbx_seq_one_letter_code
_entity_poly.pdbx_strand_id
1 'polypeptide(L)'
;MVEYSRDDLKSPREWLSTTKKQQQFNNLIIKTMKLNFRMLLTASLALVMLATSSFAQDKKTDNLNTPSHVQIKAVNGKYHFYVNDQLFDLKGVGGGGNLALLHQSGGNSIRTWGADKGIQLLDTAKKYNLMVAMGLGMGQQLHGFNYNDTAAVAKQFNRIKKSVQELKNHPNLLCWVAGNELNLVEGKVPLNPAVYDALKDIVDYIHKEDPNHPVTSTMAGVKKETVQMALEHCPKLDFLSLQVYADLGRMPEIVKAAGITIPYAITEYGPRGHWEGPKTAWGREIEETSTVKAAGIMKRIQTAFVNDNSGLCLGGYAFVWGQKQERTPTWYGMFIKSGEASATVDELTKYWTGKYPANRAPQVDSLKVEGKNAVENVYIKPGVASTAKVFASDPNNDPLTYKWFILKEVKVRSAGGAHEAEPETITIDVLSDKNGELKFNSPATEGEYRLFCYIFDGKNKVGTANFPFYVK
;
A
#
# COMPACT_ATOMS: atom_id res chain seq x y z
N MET A 1 -91.46 4.78 -14.19
CA MET A 1 -92.45 3.70 -14.27
C MET A 1 -91.69 2.46 -14.73
N VAL A 2 -91.30 1.58 -13.79
CA VAL A 2 -92.07 0.35 -13.39
C VAL A 2 -91.84 -0.74 -14.46
N GLU A 3 -91.40 -1.97 -14.20
CA GLU A 3 -91.26 -2.77 -12.97
C GLU A 3 -90.35 -3.99 -13.22
N TYR A 4 -90.01 -4.69 -12.13
CA TYR A 4 -89.17 -5.88 -12.05
C TYR A 4 -89.99 -7.11 -11.59
N SER A 5 -89.32 -8.28 -11.63
CA SER A 5 -89.59 -9.56 -10.93
C SER A 5 -90.37 -10.60 -11.73
N ARG A 6 -90.07 -11.90 -11.68
CA ARG A 6 -89.34 -12.76 -10.71
C ARG A 6 -89.04 -14.07 -11.44
N ASP A 7 -87.88 -14.69 -11.22
CA ASP A 7 -87.72 -16.14 -11.40
C ASP A 7 -86.55 -16.70 -10.57
N ASP A 8 -86.69 -17.99 -10.26
CA ASP A 8 -85.69 -18.98 -9.81
C ASP A 8 -85.49 -19.25 -8.30
N LEU A 9 -86.31 -20.19 -7.80
CA LEU A 9 -86.01 -21.03 -6.64
C LEU A 9 -85.32 -22.33 -7.08
N LYS A 10 -84.09 -22.54 -6.60
CA LYS A 10 -83.21 -23.68 -6.90
C LYS A 10 -83.46 -24.91 -6.01
N SER A 11 -83.24 -26.11 -6.57
CA SER A 11 -83.67 -27.40 -6.01
C SER A 11 -82.71 -28.01 -4.95
N PRO A 12 -83.17 -28.95 -4.09
CA PRO A 12 -82.42 -29.46 -2.92
C PRO A 12 -81.10 -30.20 -3.21
N ARG A 13 -80.83 -30.64 -4.46
CA ARG A 13 -79.54 -31.25 -4.84
C ARG A 13 -78.41 -30.21 -4.98
N GLU A 14 -78.72 -28.93 -5.23
CA GLU A 14 -77.73 -27.87 -5.26
C GLU A 14 -77.22 -27.49 -3.86
N TRP A 15 -78.03 -27.66 -2.81
CA TRP A 15 -77.69 -27.40 -1.40
C TRP A 15 -76.61 -28.34 -0.83
N LEU A 16 -76.63 -29.64 -1.21
CA LEU A 16 -75.64 -30.63 -0.76
C LEU A 16 -74.27 -30.47 -1.46
N SER A 17 -74.25 -29.92 -2.68
CA SER A 17 -73.02 -29.63 -3.42
C SER A 17 -72.33 -28.35 -2.94
N THR A 18 -73.11 -27.34 -2.54
CA THR A 18 -72.63 -26.08 -1.99
C THR A 18 -72.07 -26.25 -0.59
N THR A 19 -72.72 -27.05 0.28
CA THR A 19 -72.19 -27.36 1.62
C THR A 19 -70.87 -28.14 1.58
N LYS A 20 -70.71 -29.14 0.70
CA LYS A 20 -69.42 -29.85 0.53
C LYS A 20 -68.31 -28.95 0.00
N LYS A 21 -68.61 -28.08 -0.98
CA LYS A 21 -67.64 -27.11 -1.51
C LYS A 21 -67.25 -26.06 -0.47
N GLN A 22 -68.19 -25.60 0.35
CA GLN A 22 -67.93 -24.64 1.41
C GLN A 22 -67.14 -25.25 2.57
N GLN A 23 -67.37 -26.52 2.89
CA GLN A 23 -66.57 -27.24 3.88
C GLN A 23 -65.14 -27.51 3.38
N GLN A 24 -64.96 -27.82 2.09
CA GLN A 24 -63.63 -27.93 1.47
C GLN A 24 -62.91 -26.57 1.44
N PHE A 25 -63.61 -25.48 1.14
CA PHE A 25 -63.04 -24.13 1.15
C PHE A 25 -62.64 -23.69 2.56
N ASN A 26 -63.48 -23.95 3.57
CA ASN A 26 -63.16 -23.67 4.97
C ASN A 26 -61.97 -24.52 5.46
N ASN A 27 -61.90 -25.80 5.08
CA ASN A 27 -60.75 -26.64 5.39
C ASN A 27 -59.47 -26.15 4.71
N LEU A 28 -59.57 -25.63 3.47
CA LEU A 28 -58.44 -25.04 2.76
C LEU A 28 -57.97 -23.75 3.46
N ILE A 29 -58.89 -22.85 3.85
CA ILE A 29 -58.57 -21.65 4.62
C ILE A 29 -57.90 -21.99 5.95
N ILE A 30 -58.45 -22.94 6.71
CA ILE A 30 -57.87 -23.36 7.99
C ILE A 30 -56.48 -23.98 7.78
N LYS A 31 -56.27 -24.75 6.70
CA LYS A 31 -54.97 -25.34 6.36
C LYS A 31 -53.96 -24.26 5.96
N THR A 32 -54.37 -23.26 5.19
CA THR A 32 -53.54 -22.11 4.79
C THR A 32 -53.23 -21.21 5.99
N MET A 33 -54.18 -20.96 6.88
CA MET A 33 -53.95 -20.21 8.12
C MET A 33 -53.02 -20.96 9.09
N LYS A 34 -53.15 -22.29 9.22
CA LYS A 34 -52.23 -23.12 10.00
C LYS A 34 -50.83 -23.17 9.38
N LEU A 35 -50.73 -23.15 8.05
CA LEU A 35 -49.45 -23.11 7.33
C LEU A 35 -48.76 -21.76 7.50
N ASN A 36 -49.51 -20.66 7.40
CA ASN A 36 -49.00 -19.30 7.63
C ASN A 36 -48.65 -19.08 9.10
N PHE A 37 -49.42 -19.61 10.05
CA PHE A 37 -49.09 -19.54 11.48
C PHE A 37 -47.84 -20.38 11.82
N ARG A 38 -47.68 -21.57 11.22
CA ARG A 38 -46.44 -22.35 11.35
C ARG A 38 -45.25 -21.64 10.70
N MET A 39 -45.41 -21.03 9.53
CA MET A 39 -44.35 -20.24 8.88
C MET A 39 -43.96 -19.01 9.69
N LEU A 40 -44.93 -18.30 10.28
CA LEU A 40 -44.69 -17.17 11.18
C LEU A 40 -44.03 -17.60 12.49
N LEU A 41 -44.39 -18.76 13.05
CA LEU A 41 -43.76 -19.32 14.26
C LEU A 41 -42.33 -19.80 13.98
N THR A 42 -42.06 -20.41 12.80
CA THR A 42 -40.70 -20.80 12.40
C THR A 42 -39.85 -19.60 12.02
N ALA A 43 -40.42 -18.56 11.42
CA ALA A 43 -39.69 -17.32 11.11
C ALA A 43 -39.35 -16.53 12.38
N SER A 44 -40.24 -16.53 13.38
CA SER A 44 -39.97 -15.90 14.68
C SER A 44 -39.01 -16.73 15.56
N LEU A 45 -39.07 -18.07 15.55
CA LEU A 45 -38.03 -18.90 16.19
C LEU A 45 -36.68 -18.77 15.47
N ALA A 46 -36.65 -18.66 14.14
CA ALA A 46 -35.42 -18.43 13.40
C ALA A 46 -34.85 -17.03 13.66
N LEU A 47 -35.69 -16.00 13.80
CA LEU A 47 -35.24 -14.66 14.21
C LEU A 47 -34.73 -14.62 15.65
N VAL A 48 -35.36 -15.38 16.56
CA VAL A 48 -34.89 -15.49 17.96
C VAL A 48 -33.61 -16.32 18.04
N MET A 49 -33.44 -17.38 17.25
CA MET A 49 -32.17 -18.11 17.16
C MET A 49 -31.06 -17.32 16.47
N LEU A 50 -31.37 -16.51 15.44
CA LEU A 50 -30.41 -15.59 14.80
C LEU A 50 -30.08 -14.39 15.69
N ALA A 51 -31.00 -13.96 16.55
CA ALA A 51 -30.76 -12.92 17.55
C ALA A 51 -29.98 -13.47 18.77
N THR A 52 -30.16 -14.74 19.16
CA THR A 52 -29.39 -15.32 20.27
C THR A 52 -28.04 -15.90 19.85
N SER A 53 -27.85 -16.26 18.57
CA SER A 53 -26.52 -16.58 18.01
C SER A 53 -25.67 -15.34 17.70
N SER A 54 -26.26 -14.13 17.75
CA SER A 54 -25.57 -12.85 17.52
C SER A 54 -25.25 -12.08 18.81
N PHE A 55 -25.53 -12.66 19.98
CA PHE A 55 -25.14 -12.11 21.30
C PHE A 55 -24.23 -13.03 22.13
N ALA A 56 -23.71 -14.10 21.54
CA ALA A 56 -22.48 -14.75 21.99
C ALA A 56 -21.30 -14.19 21.16
N GLN A 57 -21.20 -12.87 21.10
CA GLN A 57 -19.90 -12.26 20.87
C GLN A 57 -19.14 -12.58 22.15
N ASP A 58 -18.25 -13.58 22.10
CA ASP A 58 -17.20 -13.71 23.09
C ASP A 58 -16.60 -12.31 23.22
N LYS A 59 -16.94 -11.62 24.30
CA LYS A 59 -16.09 -10.59 24.85
C LYS A 59 -14.85 -11.35 25.30
N LYS A 60 -13.98 -11.70 24.34
CA LYS A 60 -12.55 -11.63 24.57
C LYS A 60 -12.37 -10.22 25.09
N THR A 61 -12.30 -10.12 26.41
CA THR A 61 -11.59 -9.04 27.07
C THR A 61 -10.25 -9.00 26.36
N ASP A 62 -10.10 -8.08 25.40
CA ASP A 62 -8.81 -7.73 24.85
C ASP A 62 -7.98 -7.38 26.06
N ASN A 63 -7.08 -8.29 26.41
CA ASN A 63 -6.10 -8.03 27.43
C ASN A 63 -5.13 -7.06 26.75
N LEU A 64 -5.48 -5.77 26.77
CA LEU A 64 -4.87 -4.68 26.01
C LEU A 64 -3.38 -4.45 26.31
N ASN A 65 -2.78 -5.32 27.13
CA ASN A 65 -1.41 -5.30 27.62
C ASN A 65 -0.66 -6.64 27.42
N THR A 66 -1.24 -7.63 26.74
CA THR A 66 -0.53 -8.88 26.39
C THR A 66 0.17 -8.73 25.04
N PRO A 67 1.45 -9.13 24.89
CA PRO A 67 2.11 -9.15 23.59
C PRO A 67 1.29 -9.94 22.57
N SER A 68 1.24 -9.46 21.33
CA SER A 68 0.77 -10.26 20.21
C SER A 68 1.66 -11.48 20.05
N HIS A 69 1.06 -12.63 19.76
CA HIS A 69 1.77 -13.82 19.34
C HIS A 69 1.63 -13.95 17.82
N VAL A 70 2.75 -13.83 17.11
CA VAL A 70 2.80 -13.80 15.64
C VAL A 70 3.54 -15.03 15.14
N GLN A 71 2.88 -15.80 14.28
CA GLN A 71 3.45 -17.01 13.67
C GLN A 71 3.31 -16.96 12.15
N ILE A 72 4.23 -17.62 11.46
CA ILE A 72 4.13 -17.89 10.03
C ILE A 72 3.80 -19.36 9.86
N LYS A 73 2.66 -19.68 9.25
CA LYS A 73 2.17 -21.05 9.08
C LYS A 73 1.89 -21.33 7.61
N ALA A 74 2.22 -22.54 7.16
CA ALA A 74 1.79 -23.04 5.87
C ALA A 74 0.39 -23.65 5.99
N VAL A 75 -0.56 -23.21 5.17
CA VAL A 75 -1.92 -23.73 5.07
C VAL A 75 -2.24 -23.94 3.60
N ASN A 76 -2.62 -25.16 3.22
CA ASN A 76 -2.95 -25.52 1.83
C ASN A 76 -1.84 -25.14 0.81
N GLY A 77 -0.57 -25.31 1.19
CA GLY A 77 0.57 -24.98 0.33
C GLY A 77 0.90 -23.49 0.22
N LYS A 78 0.30 -22.63 1.06
CA LYS A 78 0.58 -21.19 1.12
C LYS A 78 0.99 -20.76 2.52
N TYR A 79 2.00 -19.91 2.64
CA TYR A 79 2.41 -19.31 3.90
C TYR A 79 1.61 -18.05 4.22
N HIS A 80 1.21 -17.90 5.48
CA HIS A 80 0.48 -16.75 5.97
C HIS A 80 0.98 -16.33 7.35
N PHE A 81 0.84 -15.04 7.66
CA PHE A 81 0.92 -14.57 9.04
C PHE A 81 -0.33 -14.98 9.81
N TYR A 82 -0.14 -15.30 11.09
CA TYR A 82 -1.18 -15.47 12.08
C TYR A 82 -0.86 -14.57 13.27
N VAL A 83 -1.78 -13.69 13.64
CA VAL A 83 -1.67 -12.85 14.84
C VAL A 83 -2.69 -13.35 15.84
N ASN A 84 -2.24 -13.81 17.01
CA ASN A 84 -3.08 -14.41 18.05
C ASN A 84 -3.98 -15.54 17.51
N ASP A 85 -3.38 -16.42 16.70
CA ASP A 85 -4.01 -17.53 16.00
C ASP A 85 -5.10 -17.16 14.97
N GLN A 86 -5.21 -15.87 14.63
CA GLN A 86 -6.08 -15.39 13.55
C GLN A 86 -5.28 -15.13 12.28
N LEU A 87 -5.79 -15.58 11.14
CA LEU A 87 -5.19 -15.31 9.83
C LEU A 87 -5.02 -13.80 9.63
N PHE A 88 -3.81 -13.38 9.26
CA PHE A 88 -3.47 -11.99 9.00
C PHE A 88 -2.94 -11.85 7.57
N ASP A 89 -3.82 -11.47 6.64
CA ASP A 89 -3.43 -11.17 5.26
C ASP A 89 -2.76 -9.80 5.20
N LEU A 90 -1.46 -9.75 4.88
CA LEU A 90 -0.67 -8.54 4.94
C LEU A 90 -1.12 -7.49 3.90
N LYS A 91 -1.62 -6.35 4.38
CA LYS A 91 -2.03 -5.18 3.59
C LYS A 91 -1.28 -3.95 4.09
N GLY A 92 0.03 -3.97 3.88
CA GLY A 92 0.96 -3.05 4.50
C GLY A 92 1.33 -1.83 3.66
N VAL A 93 1.86 -0.81 4.34
CA VAL A 93 2.57 0.30 3.72
C VAL A 93 3.88 0.65 4.42
N GLY A 94 4.89 1.08 3.67
CA GLY A 94 6.13 1.63 4.24
C GLY A 94 5.92 3.09 4.63
N GLY A 95 6.23 3.43 5.89
CA GLY A 95 6.07 4.79 6.42
C GLY A 95 4.91 4.94 7.40
N GLY A 96 4.91 6.05 8.15
CA GLY A 96 3.96 6.35 9.22
C GLY A 96 3.11 7.58 8.95
N GLY A 97 2.73 7.82 7.68
CA GLY A 97 1.89 8.95 7.27
C GLY A 97 0.48 8.92 7.88
N ASN A 98 -0.55 9.29 7.11
CA ASN A 98 -1.91 9.36 7.64
C ASN A 98 -2.47 7.95 7.97
N LEU A 99 -2.33 7.51 9.22
CA LEU A 99 -2.74 6.16 9.67
C LEU A 99 -4.26 5.98 9.73
N ALA A 100 -5.00 7.06 10.01
CA ALA A 100 -6.46 7.03 9.96
C ALA A 100 -6.94 6.72 8.54
N LEU A 101 -6.37 7.40 7.54
CA LEU A 101 -6.67 7.14 6.14
C LEU A 101 -6.22 5.74 5.70
N LEU A 102 -5.09 5.24 6.22
CA LEU A 102 -4.63 3.87 5.91
C LEU A 102 -5.68 2.83 6.35
N HIS A 103 -6.16 2.95 7.60
CA HIS A 103 -7.22 2.10 8.12
C HIS A 103 -8.50 2.21 7.29
N GLN A 104 -8.94 3.44 6.96
CA GLN A 104 -10.11 3.67 6.10
C GLN A 104 -9.95 3.09 4.70
N SER A 105 -8.73 3.04 4.19
CA SER A 105 -8.39 2.46 2.88
C SER A 105 -8.33 0.93 2.90
N GLY A 106 -8.46 0.29 4.07
CA GLY A 106 -8.39 -1.17 4.23
C GLY A 106 -6.99 -1.72 4.46
N GLY A 107 -5.99 -0.85 4.68
CA GLY A 107 -4.66 -1.25 5.12
C GLY A 107 -4.66 -1.68 6.58
N ASN A 108 -3.77 -2.61 6.95
CA ASN A 108 -3.74 -3.22 8.29
C ASN A 108 -2.37 -3.19 8.96
N SER A 109 -1.34 -2.67 8.29
CA SER A 109 -0.01 -2.61 8.87
C SER A 109 0.88 -1.52 8.28
N ILE A 110 1.90 -1.16 9.06
CA ILE A 110 2.98 -0.26 8.62
C ILE A 110 4.35 -0.90 8.84
N ARG A 111 5.32 -0.53 8.00
CA ARG A 111 6.74 -0.86 8.19
C ARG A 111 7.54 0.40 8.52
N THR A 112 8.48 0.28 9.46
CA THR A 112 9.49 1.31 9.76
C THR A 112 10.91 0.86 9.43
N TRP A 113 11.84 1.82 9.37
CA TRP A 113 13.28 1.58 9.18
C TRP A 113 14.08 1.66 10.49
N GLY A 114 13.43 2.12 11.57
CA GLY A 114 14.03 2.27 12.88
C GLY A 114 12.96 2.20 13.98
N ALA A 115 13.46 2.14 15.21
CA ALA A 115 12.66 1.99 16.44
C ALA A 115 12.54 3.32 17.22
N ASP A 116 12.97 4.43 16.63
CA ASP A 116 12.90 5.75 17.27
C ASP A 116 11.44 6.10 17.57
N LYS A 117 11.16 6.46 18.83
CA LYS A 117 9.81 6.70 19.35
C LYS A 117 8.86 5.51 19.12
N GLY A 118 9.39 4.28 19.12
CA GLY A 118 8.66 3.05 18.82
C GLY A 118 7.37 2.89 19.63
N ILE A 119 7.39 3.15 20.94
CA ILE A 119 6.18 3.09 21.79
C ILE A 119 5.09 4.04 21.29
N GLN A 120 5.43 5.31 21.02
CA GLN A 120 4.47 6.31 20.55
C GLN A 120 3.85 5.91 19.20
N LEU A 121 4.67 5.34 18.31
CA LEU A 121 4.19 4.84 17.02
C LEU A 121 3.24 3.65 17.21
N LEU A 122 3.63 2.67 18.02
CA LEU A 122 2.86 1.47 18.31
C LEU A 122 1.53 1.81 19.01
N ASP A 123 1.53 2.75 19.95
CA ASP A 123 0.31 3.29 20.59
C ASP A 123 -0.59 3.98 19.56
N THR A 124 -0.01 4.68 18.59
CA THR A 124 -0.77 5.33 17.52
C THR A 124 -1.35 4.30 16.55
N ALA A 125 -0.57 3.27 16.18
CA ALA A 125 -1.02 2.17 15.34
C ALA A 125 -2.18 1.40 16.01
N LYS A 126 -2.10 1.20 17.34
CA LYS A 126 -3.16 0.59 18.15
C LYS A 126 -4.51 1.30 18.02
N LYS A 127 -4.52 2.64 17.99
CA LYS A 127 -5.76 3.43 17.82
C LYS A 127 -6.51 3.13 16.52
N TYR A 128 -5.80 2.66 15.50
CA TYR A 128 -6.35 2.35 14.18
C TYR A 128 -6.31 0.84 13.87
N ASN A 129 -6.10 0.00 14.88
CA ASN A 129 -5.99 -1.45 14.74
C ASN A 129 -4.96 -1.88 13.66
N LEU A 130 -3.82 -1.20 13.64
CA LEU A 130 -2.71 -1.48 12.73
C LEU A 130 -1.62 -2.25 13.45
N MET A 131 -0.99 -3.20 12.74
CA MET A 131 0.22 -3.89 13.20
C MET A 131 1.48 -3.21 12.65
N VAL A 132 2.61 -3.32 13.34
CA VAL A 132 3.86 -2.63 12.97
C VAL A 132 4.98 -3.65 12.73
N ALA A 133 5.51 -3.69 11.51
CA ALA A 133 6.80 -4.30 11.23
C ALA A 133 7.91 -3.32 11.64
N MET A 134 8.51 -3.55 12.81
CA MET A 134 9.39 -2.59 13.46
C MET A 134 10.82 -2.73 12.96
N GLY A 135 11.32 -1.67 12.33
CA GLY A 135 12.70 -1.58 11.87
C GLY A 135 13.70 -1.48 13.02
N LEU A 136 14.80 -2.21 12.91
CA LEU A 136 15.96 -2.15 13.80
C LEU A 136 17.16 -1.69 12.97
N GLY A 137 17.50 -0.41 13.08
CA GLY A 137 18.54 0.22 12.27
C GLY A 137 19.93 -0.38 12.53
N MET A 138 20.44 -1.12 11.54
CA MET A 138 21.81 -1.60 11.45
C MET A 138 22.64 -0.69 10.54
N GLY A 139 23.94 -0.63 10.78
CA GLY A 139 24.84 0.13 9.92
C GLY A 139 24.95 -0.45 8.51
N GLN A 140 24.92 0.39 7.48
CA GLN A 140 25.09 -0.03 6.08
C GLN A 140 26.52 0.22 5.61
N GLN A 141 27.11 -0.76 4.91
CA GLN A 141 28.43 -0.58 4.29
C GLN A 141 28.41 0.50 3.20
N LEU A 142 27.30 0.63 2.46
CA LEU A 142 27.06 1.74 1.52
C LEU A 142 27.28 3.13 2.16
N HIS A 143 27.08 3.26 3.47
CA HIS A 143 27.25 4.51 4.22
C HIS A 143 28.47 4.48 5.14
N GLY A 144 29.43 3.60 4.86
CA GLY A 144 30.73 3.57 5.53
C GLY A 144 30.78 2.81 6.84
N PHE A 145 29.73 2.06 7.22
CA PHE A 145 29.79 1.22 8.42
C PHE A 145 30.77 0.05 8.23
N ASN A 146 31.76 -0.06 9.11
CA ASN A 146 32.79 -1.09 9.05
C ASN A 146 32.44 -2.28 9.96
N TYR A 147 32.08 -3.42 9.37
CA TYR A 147 31.79 -4.65 10.12
C TYR A 147 33.02 -5.38 10.67
N ASN A 148 34.24 -4.94 10.31
CA ASN A 148 35.47 -5.41 10.96
C ASN A 148 35.81 -4.62 12.24
N ASP A 149 35.12 -3.50 12.50
CA ASP A 149 35.22 -2.78 13.76
C ASP A 149 34.29 -3.43 14.79
N THR A 150 34.85 -4.35 15.58
CA THR A 150 34.11 -5.12 16.59
C THR A 150 33.50 -4.23 17.67
N ALA A 151 34.10 -3.08 17.98
CA ALA A 151 33.56 -2.13 18.95
C ALA A 151 32.32 -1.42 18.39
N ALA A 152 32.35 -1.02 17.12
CA ALA A 152 31.19 -0.46 16.44
C ALA A 152 30.04 -1.48 16.31
N VAL A 153 30.36 -2.73 15.96
CA VAL A 153 29.38 -3.83 15.89
C VAL A 153 28.75 -4.09 17.26
N ALA A 154 29.55 -4.18 18.33
CA ALA A 154 29.04 -4.35 19.69
C ALA A 154 28.17 -3.17 20.14
N LYS A 155 28.53 -1.93 19.77
CA LYS A 155 27.75 -0.74 20.09
C LYS A 155 26.38 -0.74 19.41
N GLN A 156 26.28 -1.10 18.13
CA GLN A 156 24.96 -1.19 17.46
C GLN A 156 24.11 -2.31 18.06
N PHE A 157 24.72 -3.47 18.36
CA PHE A 157 24.01 -4.60 18.97
C PHE A 157 23.38 -4.19 20.30
N ASN A 158 24.16 -3.55 21.18
CA ASN A 158 23.66 -3.06 22.47
C ASN A 158 22.56 -2.00 22.33
N ARG A 159 22.59 -1.15 21.29
CA ARG A 159 21.49 -0.22 20.99
C ARG A 159 20.22 -0.98 20.60
N ILE A 160 20.33 -1.94 19.69
CA ILE A 160 19.21 -2.76 19.21
C ILE A 160 18.59 -3.56 20.35
N LYS A 161 19.40 -4.16 21.22
CA LYS A 161 18.92 -4.87 22.42
C LYS A 161 17.98 -4.03 23.28
N LYS A 162 18.28 -2.73 23.45
CA LYS A 162 17.44 -1.80 24.22
C LYS A 162 16.08 -1.60 23.54
N SER A 163 16.07 -1.36 22.23
CA SER A 163 14.82 -1.22 21.46
C SER A 163 13.97 -2.50 21.52
N VAL A 164 14.58 -3.68 21.43
CA VAL A 164 13.85 -4.95 21.56
C VAL A 164 13.20 -5.08 22.93
N GLN A 165 13.95 -4.84 24.01
CA GLN A 165 13.41 -4.95 25.37
C GLN A 165 12.29 -3.93 25.64
N GLU A 166 12.39 -2.74 25.07
CA GLU A 166 11.38 -1.69 25.21
C GLU A 166 10.06 -2.05 24.50
N LEU A 167 10.12 -2.62 23.28
CA LEU A 167 8.93 -2.73 22.42
C LEU A 167 8.33 -4.14 22.30
N LYS A 168 9.07 -5.21 22.66
CA LYS A 168 8.67 -6.61 22.44
C LYS A 168 7.30 -7.00 23.01
N ASN A 169 6.87 -6.31 24.07
CA ASN A 169 5.61 -6.62 24.76
C ASN A 169 4.40 -5.85 24.20
N HIS A 170 4.58 -5.01 23.19
CA HIS A 170 3.48 -4.20 22.66
C HIS A 170 2.53 -5.05 21.80
N PRO A 171 1.19 -4.98 22.02
CA PRO A 171 0.20 -5.83 21.33
C PRO A 171 0.05 -5.60 19.81
N ASN A 172 0.62 -4.52 19.29
CA ASN A 172 0.56 -4.13 17.88
C ASN A 172 1.89 -4.33 17.13
N LEU A 173 2.85 -5.04 17.73
CA LEU A 173 4.09 -5.42 17.04
C LEU A 173 3.80 -6.63 16.12
N LEU A 174 4.12 -6.53 14.83
CA LEU A 174 3.95 -7.64 13.89
C LEU A 174 5.20 -8.53 13.87
N CYS A 175 6.34 -7.90 13.64
CA CYS A 175 7.61 -8.56 13.42
C CYS A 175 8.76 -7.55 13.55
N TRP A 176 9.97 -8.08 13.66
CA TRP A 176 11.20 -7.30 13.68
C TRP A 176 11.88 -7.31 12.32
N VAL A 177 12.23 -6.12 11.82
CA VAL A 177 12.95 -5.95 10.56
C VAL A 177 14.38 -5.49 10.88
N ALA A 178 15.31 -6.44 10.98
CA ALA A 178 16.69 -6.19 11.32
C ALA A 178 17.50 -5.70 10.10
N GLY A 179 17.88 -4.42 10.13
CA GLY A 179 18.63 -3.79 9.05
C GLY A 179 17.79 -3.42 7.82
N ASN A 180 18.36 -2.54 7.00
CA ASN A 180 17.80 -2.13 5.73
C ASN A 180 18.84 -2.30 4.62
N GLU A 181 18.52 -3.05 3.56
CA GLU A 181 19.37 -3.18 2.36
C GLU A 181 20.86 -3.42 2.67
N LEU A 182 21.15 -4.35 3.59
CA LEU A 182 22.51 -4.63 4.07
C LEU A 182 23.45 -5.12 2.96
N ASN A 183 22.87 -5.53 1.83
CA ASN A 183 23.56 -5.98 0.63
C ASN A 183 24.01 -4.86 -0.32
N LEU A 184 23.66 -3.60 -0.04
CA LEU A 184 24.15 -2.48 -0.81
C LEU A 184 25.57 -2.08 -0.37
N VAL A 185 26.45 -1.97 -1.36
CA VAL A 185 27.84 -1.54 -1.23
C VAL A 185 28.18 -0.57 -2.35
N GLU A 186 29.15 0.31 -2.12
CA GLU A 186 29.66 1.20 -3.16
C GLU A 186 30.61 0.44 -4.12
N GLY A 187 30.51 0.71 -5.42
CA GLY A 187 31.41 0.13 -6.41
C GLY A 187 31.32 -1.40 -6.54
N LYS A 188 32.47 -2.03 -6.81
CA LYS A 188 32.59 -3.50 -6.98
C LYS A 188 33.17 -4.17 -5.73
N VAL A 189 32.65 -3.82 -4.57
CA VAL A 189 33.06 -4.43 -3.30
C VAL A 189 32.41 -5.82 -3.17
N PRO A 190 33.17 -6.89 -2.84
CA PRO A 190 32.59 -8.20 -2.57
C PRO A 190 31.60 -8.15 -1.41
N LEU A 191 30.60 -9.04 -1.43
CA LEU A 191 29.71 -9.22 -0.29
C LEU A 191 30.54 -9.62 0.95
N ASN A 192 30.24 -9.00 2.09
CA ASN A 192 30.95 -9.22 3.34
C ASN A 192 30.13 -10.13 4.28
N PRO A 193 30.58 -11.36 4.55
CA PRO A 193 29.88 -12.29 5.44
C PRO A 193 29.67 -11.75 6.87
N ALA A 194 30.61 -10.93 7.38
CA ALA A 194 30.53 -10.37 8.74
C ALA A 194 29.28 -9.50 8.97
N VAL A 195 28.69 -8.96 7.90
CA VAL A 195 27.40 -8.25 7.94
C VAL A 195 26.29 -9.19 8.40
N TYR A 196 26.25 -10.40 7.85
CA TYR A 196 25.23 -11.40 8.11
C TYR A 196 25.51 -12.17 9.41
N ASP A 197 26.77 -12.29 9.83
CA ASP A 197 27.11 -12.77 11.17
C ASP A 197 26.58 -11.80 12.25
N ALA A 198 26.75 -10.49 12.06
CA ALA A 198 26.18 -9.49 12.96
C ALA A 198 24.64 -9.47 12.94
N LEU A 199 24.02 -9.73 11.78
CA LEU A 199 22.57 -9.95 11.68
C LEU A 199 22.13 -11.19 12.48
N LYS A 200 22.87 -12.29 12.36
CA LYS A 200 22.60 -13.52 13.09
C LYS A 200 22.61 -13.30 14.60
N ASP A 201 23.56 -12.54 15.14
CA ASP A 201 23.60 -12.22 16.57
C ASP A 201 22.35 -11.46 17.04
N ILE A 202 21.82 -10.56 16.20
CA ILE A 202 20.56 -9.86 16.46
C ILE A 202 19.37 -10.81 16.43
N VAL A 203 19.28 -11.67 15.41
CA VAL A 203 18.20 -12.65 15.26
C VAL A 203 18.19 -13.64 16.43
N ASP A 204 19.34 -14.20 16.79
CA ASP A 204 19.50 -15.11 17.92
C ASP A 204 19.08 -14.46 19.25
N TYR A 205 19.43 -13.19 19.45
CA TYR A 205 19.01 -12.44 20.63
C TYR A 205 17.49 -12.23 20.66
N ILE A 206 16.88 -11.82 19.56
CA ILE A 206 15.44 -11.57 19.50
C ILE A 206 14.67 -12.86 19.74
N HIS A 207 15.01 -13.97 19.09
CA HIS A 207 14.34 -15.26 19.32
C HIS A 207 14.40 -15.73 20.77
N LYS A 208 15.49 -15.41 21.49
CA LYS A 208 15.62 -15.71 22.91
C LYS A 208 14.74 -14.80 23.78
N GLU A 209 14.73 -13.49 23.50
CA GLU A 209 14.15 -12.48 24.38
C GLU A 209 12.69 -12.13 24.06
N ASP A 210 12.28 -12.37 22.82
CA ASP A 210 10.95 -12.15 22.27
C ASP A 210 10.56 -13.35 21.39
N PRO A 211 10.10 -14.45 22.00
CA PRO A 211 9.64 -15.63 21.26
C PRO A 211 8.30 -15.42 20.54
N ASN A 212 7.67 -14.24 20.69
CA ASN A 212 6.34 -13.98 20.16
C ASN A 212 6.34 -13.40 18.75
N HIS A 213 7.44 -12.82 18.28
CA HIS A 213 7.48 -12.08 17.02
C HIS A 213 8.58 -12.61 16.08
N PRO A 214 8.27 -12.85 14.79
CA PRO A 214 9.25 -13.29 13.81
C PRO A 214 10.23 -12.16 13.46
N VAL A 215 11.38 -12.56 12.93
CA VAL A 215 12.49 -11.69 12.55
C VAL A 215 12.83 -11.87 11.07
N THR A 216 13.01 -10.75 10.39
CA THR A 216 13.41 -10.70 8.99
C THR A 216 14.50 -9.66 8.76
N SER A 217 15.13 -9.68 7.59
CA SER A 217 16.04 -8.63 7.14
C SER A 217 15.76 -8.30 5.67
N THR A 218 15.85 -7.01 5.33
CA THR A 218 15.52 -6.56 3.98
C THR A 218 16.71 -6.56 3.04
N MET A 219 16.46 -6.91 1.78
CA MET A 219 17.44 -6.89 0.69
C MET A 219 16.98 -5.94 -0.42
N ALA A 220 17.93 -5.17 -0.96
CA ALA A 220 17.72 -4.40 -2.18
C ALA A 220 17.70 -5.36 -3.39
N GLY A 221 16.53 -5.51 -4.02
CA GLY A 221 16.32 -6.47 -5.09
C GLY A 221 16.46 -7.93 -4.65
N VAL A 222 16.57 -8.83 -5.62
CA VAL A 222 16.65 -10.28 -5.38
C VAL A 222 17.81 -10.87 -6.18
N LYS A 223 19.02 -10.78 -5.60
CA LYS A 223 20.23 -11.37 -6.18
C LYS A 223 20.52 -12.71 -5.50
N LYS A 224 20.74 -13.76 -6.29
CA LYS A 224 20.95 -15.12 -5.80
C LYS A 224 22.09 -15.19 -4.77
N GLU A 225 23.22 -14.56 -5.08
CA GLU A 225 24.43 -14.59 -4.26
C GLU A 225 24.19 -13.92 -2.90
N THR A 226 23.44 -12.82 -2.89
CA THR A 226 23.05 -12.11 -1.67
C THR A 226 22.09 -12.94 -0.81
N VAL A 227 21.07 -13.55 -1.45
CA VAL A 227 20.09 -14.39 -0.76
C VAL A 227 20.79 -15.59 -0.12
N GLN A 228 21.65 -16.28 -0.87
CA GLN A 228 22.41 -17.43 -0.38
C GLN A 228 23.30 -17.04 0.81
N MET A 229 24.07 -15.95 0.69
CA MET A 229 24.93 -15.48 1.78
C MET A 229 24.14 -15.19 3.05
N ALA A 230 22.98 -14.54 2.93
CA ALA A 230 22.15 -14.23 4.09
C ALA A 230 21.59 -15.49 4.77
N LEU A 231 21.14 -16.48 4.00
CA LEU A 231 20.58 -17.72 4.53
C LEU A 231 21.66 -18.66 5.10
N GLU A 232 22.86 -18.66 4.52
CA GLU A 232 24.00 -19.44 5.01
C GLU A 232 24.53 -18.89 6.35
N HIS A 233 24.66 -17.57 6.47
CA HIS A 233 25.20 -16.92 7.67
C HIS A 233 24.14 -16.63 8.75
N CYS A 234 22.87 -16.50 8.37
CA CYS A 234 21.76 -16.24 9.28
C CYS A 234 20.56 -17.18 9.00
N PRO A 235 20.72 -18.51 9.21
CA PRO A 235 19.72 -19.51 8.83
C PRO A 235 18.42 -19.45 9.65
N LYS A 236 18.41 -18.69 10.75
CA LYS A 236 17.23 -18.51 11.61
C LYS A 236 16.35 -17.32 11.22
N LEU A 237 16.54 -16.71 10.05
CA LEU A 237 15.54 -15.76 9.55
C LEU A 237 14.20 -16.48 9.36
N ASP A 238 13.13 -15.93 9.93
CA ASP A 238 11.80 -16.55 9.84
C ASP A 238 11.21 -16.41 8.42
N PHE A 239 11.59 -15.35 7.72
CA PHE A 239 11.24 -15.09 6.32
C PHE A 239 12.19 -14.05 5.70
N LEU A 240 12.26 -14.01 4.37
CA LEU A 240 13.01 -12.98 3.64
C LEU A 240 12.17 -11.73 3.41
N SER A 241 12.81 -10.56 3.44
CA SER A 241 12.18 -9.30 3.07
C SER A 241 12.84 -8.73 1.81
N LEU A 242 12.05 -8.57 0.75
CA LEU A 242 12.56 -8.18 -0.57
C LEU A 242 12.04 -6.79 -0.93
N GLN A 243 12.93 -5.90 -1.36
CA GLN A 243 12.56 -4.57 -1.85
C GLN A 243 12.67 -4.54 -3.38
N VAL A 244 11.53 -4.42 -4.05
CA VAL A 244 11.45 -4.54 -5.52
C VAL A 244 10.46 -3.53 -6.10
N TYR A 245 10.82 -2.93 -7.23
CA TYR A 245 10.03 -1.89 -7.90
C TYR A 245 9.43 -2.42 -9.20
N ALA A 246 10.00 -2.15 -10.38
CA ALA A 246 9.45 -2.71 -11.61
C ALA A 246 9.49 -4.25 -11.62
N ASP A 247 10.50 -4.84 -10.99
CA ASP A 247 10.68 -6.29 -10.84
C ASP A 247 9.56 -6.99 -10.06
N LEU A 248 8.72 -6.26 -9.33
CA LEU A 248 7.51 -6.84 -8.71
C LEU A 248 6.66 -7.59 -9.75
N GLY A 249 6.63 -7.11 -11.00
CA GLY A 249 5.90 -7.76 -12.10
C GLY A 249 6.47 -9.11 -12.55
N ARG A 250 7.57 -9.60 -11.96
CA ARG A 250 8.27 -10.84 -12.33
C ARG A 250 8.66 -11.71 -11.13
N MET A 251 8.07 -11.46 -9.96
CA MET A 251 8.47 -12.14 -8.72
C MET A 251 8.51 -13.68 -8.81
N PRO A 252 7.52 -14.38 -9.41
CA PRO A 252 7.57 -15.84 -9.49
C PRO A 252 8.83 -16.37 -10.19
N GLU A 253 9.28 -15.71 -11.26
CA GLU A 253 10.49 -16.07 -12.00
C GLU A 253 11.75 -15.78 -11.18
N ILE A 254 11.79 -14.59 -10.57
CA ILE A 254 12.93 -14.09 -9.79
C ILE A 254 13.17 -14.95 -8.55
N VAL A 255 12.11 -15.29 -7.81
CA VAL A 255 12.17 -16.14 -6.61
C VAL A 255 12.71 -17.52 -6.95
N LYS A 256 12.22 -18.12 -8.05
CA LYS A 256 12.71 -19.40 -8.54
C LYS A 256 14.18 -19.32 -8.96
N ALA A 257 14.59 -18.30 -9.70
CA ALA A 257 15.96 -18.12 -10.16
C ALA A 257 16.95 -17.91 -9.00
N ALA A 258 16.53 -17.20 -7.95
CA ALA A 258 17.32 -16.97 -6.75
C ALA A 258 17.37 -18.21 -5.82
N GLY A 259 16.55 -19.24 -6.07
CA GLY A 259 16.52 -20.44 -5.23
C GLY A 259 15.93 -20.20 -3.84
N ILE A 260 15.00 -19.25 -3.71
CA ILE A 260 14.33 -18.97 -2.44
C ILE A 260 13.37 -20.11 -2.10
N THR A 261 13.56 -20.73 -0.94
CA THR A 261 12.74 -21.86 -0.46
C THR A 261 12.02 -21.59 0.86
N ILE A 262 12.24 -20.42 1.48
CA ILE A 262 11.55 -19.99 2.69
C ILE A 262 10.52 -18.91 2.36
N PRO A 263 9.55 -18.62 3.26
CA PRO A 263 8.58 -17.56 3.04
C PRO A 263 9.26 -16.20 2.82
N TYR A 264 8.60 -15.30 2.09
CA TYR A 264 9.08 -13.95 1.88
C TYR A 264 7.96 -12.92 1.88
N ALA A 265 8.27 -11.70 2.30
CA ALA A 265 7.40 -10.54 2.12
C ALA A 265 8.08 -9.52 1.19
N ILE A 266 7.27 -8.79 0.42
CA ILE A 266 7.76 -7.65 -0.33
C ILE A 266 7.70 -6.41 0.55
N THR A 267 8.81 -6.04 1.18
CA THR A 267 8.83 -4.99 2.21
C THR A 267 8.94 -3.57 1.69
N GLU A 268 9.22 -3.40 0.40
CA GLU A 268 9.03 -2.16 -0.35
C GLU A 268 8.64 -2.53 -1.77
N TYR A 269 7.52 -1.97 -2.24
CA TYR A 269 7.19 -1.91 -3.65
C TYR A 269 6.47 -0.62 -3.99
N GLY A 270 6.55 -0.18 -5.25
CA GLY A 270 5.94 1.08 -5.64
C GLY A 270 5.99 1.33 -7.15
N PRO A 271 6.04 2.61 -7.56
CA PRO A 271 6.23 2.94 -8.97
C PRO A 271 7.60 2.45 -9.42
N ARG A 272 7.88 2.58 -10.72
CA ARG A 272 9.19 2.27 -11.26
C ARG A 272 10.27 3.07 -10.52
N GLY A 273 11.36 2.40 -10.15
CA GLY A 273 12.54 3.02 -9.57
C GLY A 273 13.18 3.98 -10.57
N HIS A 274 13.76 5.07 -10.09
CA HIS A 274 14.32 6.11 -10.98
C HIS A 274 15.44 5.61 -11.90
N TRP A 275 16.14 4.54 -11.52
CA TRP A 275 17.16 3.89 -12.34
C TRP A 275 16.60 3.00 -13.46
N GLU A 276 15.31 2.69 -13.44
CA GLU A 276 14.65 1.77 -14.39
C GLU A 276 13.96 2.53 -15.55
N GLY A 277 13.84 3.86 -15.44
CA GLY A 277 13.13 4.71 -16.39
C GLY A 277 14.03 5.32 -17.48
N PRO A 278 13.43 5.92 -18.53
CA PRO A 278 14.17 6.66 -19.52
C PRO A 278 14.79 7.93 -18.91
N LYS A 279 15.84 8.44 -19.55
CA LYS A 279 16.54 9.66 -19.16
C LYS A 279 16.59 10.65 -20.31
N THR A 280 16.62 11.93 -20.00
CA THR A 280 16.92 12.98 -20.98
C THR A 280 18.37 12.85 -21.47
N ALA A 281 18.69 13.54 -22.57
CA ALA A 281 20.04 13.61 -23.13
C ALA A 281 21.08 14.20 -22.15
N TRP A 282 20.64 14.97 -21.14
CA TRP A 282 21.47 15.49 -20.05
C TRP A 282 21.36 14.67 -18.76
N GLY A 283 20.88 13.42 -18.85
CA GLY A 283 20.95 12.44 -17.76
C GLY A 283 19.92 12.59 -16.65
N ARG A 284 18.80 13.29 -16.89
CA ARG A 284 17.71 13.42 -15.91
C ARG A 284 16.64 12.37 -16.12
N GLU A 285 16.29 11.68 -15.06
CA GLU A 285 15.27 10.63 -15.06
C GLU A 285 13.89 11.21 -15.41
N ILE A 286 13.18 10.56 -16.32
CA ILE A 286 11.84 10.96 -16.74
C ILE A 286 10.83 10.22 -15.86
N GLU A 287 9.99 10.99 -15.18
CA GLU A 287 9.04 10.47 -14.21
C GLU A 287 7.67 10.24 -14.84
N GLU A 288 7.01 9.16 -14.45
CA GLU A 288 5.65 8.84 -14.87
C GLU A 288 4.63 9.79 -14.19
N THR A 289 3.49 10.04 -14.85
CA THR A 289 2.37 10.76 -14.21
C THR A 289 1.75 9.91 -13.08
N SER A 290 1.00 10.54 -12.17
CA SER A 290 0.33 9.83 -11.07
C SER A 290 -0.55 8.68 -11.54
N THR A 291 -1.26 8.84 -12.66
CA THR A 291 -2.14 7.79 -13.22
C THR A 291 -1.36 6.63 -13.80
N VAL A 292 -0.27 6.91 -14.53
CA VAL A 292 0.60 5.86 -15.08
C VAL A 292 1.27 5.07 -13.96
N LYS A 293 1.74 5.76 -12.90
CA LYS A 293 2.29 5.11 -11.70
C LYS A 293 1.29 4.18 -11.04
N ALA A 294 0.08 4.66 -10.75
CA ALA A 294 -0.95 3.90 -10.07
C ALA A 294 -1.35 2.64 -10.87
N ALA A 295 -1.58 2.78 -12.18
CA ALA A 295 -1.88 1.65 -13.06
C ALA A 295 -0.73 0.64 -13.14
N GLY A 296 0.52 1.13 -13.21
CA GLY A 296 1.72 0.29 -13.23
C GLY A 296 1.89 -0.51 -11.94
N ILE A 297 1.67 0.12 -10.77
CA ILE A 297 1.69 -0.55 -9.46
C ILE A 297 0.64 -1.65 -9.42
N MET A 298 -0.60 -1.36 -9.83
CA MET A 298 -1.70 -2.33 -9.77
C MET A 298 -1.42 -3.55 -10.67
N LYS A 299 -0.88 -3.32 -11.88
CA LYS A 299 -0.45 -4.41 -12.76
C LYS A 299 0.60 -5.31 -12.10
N ARG A 300 1.56 -4.73 -11.38
CA ARG A 300 2.63 -5.49 -10.70
C ARG A 300 2.12 -6.25 -9.47
N ILE A 301 1.21 -5.64 -8.69
CA ILE A 301 0.50 -6.32 -7.58
C ILE A 301 -0.26 -7.55 -8.09
N GLN A 302 -0.96 -7.44 -9.22
CA GLN A 302 -1.70 -8.57 -9.80
C GLN A 302 -0.77 -9.76 -10.05
N THR A 303 0.43 -9.52 -10.60
CA THR A 303 1.40 -10.60 -10.82
C THR A 303 2.00 -11.14 -9.51
N ALA A 304 2.43 -10.26 -8.61
CA ALA A 304 3.20 -10.66 -7.43
C ALA A 304 2.38 -11.25 -6.29
N PHE A 305 1.12 -10.85 -6.15
CA PHE A 305 0.29 -11.21 -4.99
C PHE A 305 -0.95 -12.00 -5.38
N VAL A 306 -1.73 -11.51 -6.35
CA VAL A 306 -2.99 -12.15 -6.73
C VAL A 306 -2.75 -13.45 -7.51
N ASN A 307 -1.80 -13.39 -8.45
CA ASN A 307 -1.43 -14.52 -9.29
C ASN A 307 -0.23 -15.31 -8.74
N ASP A 308 0.17 -15.07 -7.48
CA ASP A 308 1.26 -15.84 -6.87
C ASP A 308 0.87 -17.32 -6.79
N ASN A 309 1.75 -18.15 -7.35
CA ASN A 309 1.64 -19.59 -7.34
C ASN A 309 2.81 -20.25 -6.58
N SER A 310 3.74 -19.46 -6.04
CA SER A 310 4.85 -19.99 -5.24
C SER A 310 4.37 -20.52 -3.89
N GLY A 311 3.34 -19.88 -3.32
CA GLY A 311 2.88 -20.15 -1.96
C GLY A 311 3.83 -19.62 -0.89
N LEU A 312 4.93 -18.96 -1.26
CA LEU A 312 5.92 -18.41 -0.34
C LEU A 312 5.66 -16.94 -0.01
N CYS A 313 4.86 -16.23 -0.82
CA CYS A 313 4.63 -14.80 -0.65
C CYS A 313 3.65 -14.51 0.49
N LEU A 314 4.10 -13.77 1.49
CA LEU A 314 3.33 -13.34 2.66
C LEU A 314 2.52 -12.05 2.42
N GLY A 315 2.68 -11.41 1.25
CA GLY A 315 2.14 -10.07 0.92
C GLY A 315 3.22 -9.00 0.90
N GLY A 316 2.86 -7.73 1.15
CA GLY A 316 3.85 -6.66 1.15
C GLY A 316 3.44 -5.28 1.62
N TYR A 317 4.39 -4.36 1.54
CA TYR A 317 4.32 -2.97 1.97
C TYR A 317 4.50 -2.00 0.79
N ALA A 318 3.43 -1.31 0.41
CA ALA A 318 3.50 -0.29 -0.63
C ALA A 318 4.28 0.94 -0.14
N PHE A 319 5.15 1.52 -0.98
CA PHE A 319 6.10 2.57 -0.61
C PHE A 319 6.00 3.81 -1.52
N VAL A 320 5.97 5.04 -1.01
CA VAL A 320 5.91 5.44 0.42
C VAL A 320 4.53 5.98 0.79
N TRP A 321 3.97 5.53 1.91
CA TRP A 321 2.74 6.09 2.48
C TRP A 321 3.03 7.42 3.19
N GLY A 322 3.17 8.44 2.36
CA GLY A 322 3.49 9.80 2.75
C GLY A 322 4.12 10.52 1.56
N GLN A 323 5.00 11.46 1.87
CA GLN A 323 5.81 12.20 0.91
C GLN A 323 7.29 12.07 1.29
N LYS A 324 8.15 11.91 0.29
CA LYS A 324 9.61 11.88 0.44
C LYS A 324 10.23 12.55 -0.77
N GLN A 325 11.21 13.44 -0.55
CA GLN A 325 12.09 13.90 -1.62
C GLN A 325 13.04 12.78 -2.01
N GLU A 326 12.94 12.33 -3.26
CA GLU A 326 13.88 11.36 -3.83
C GLU A 326 13.92 11.50 -5.35
N ARG A 327 14.97 12.13 -5.87
CA ARG A 327 15.05 12.74 -7.22
C ARG A 327 14.08 13.89 -7.44
N THR A 328 12.80 13.66 -7.16
CA THR A 328 11.72 14.65 -7.22
C THR A 328 10.83 14.55 -5.98
N PRO A 329 10.03 15.59 -5.68
CA PRO A 329 9.09 15.55 -4.57
C PRO A 329 7.93 14.57 -4.78
N THR A 330 7.77 14.02 -6.00
CA THR A 330 6.62 13.19 -6.39
C THR A 330 6.99 11.76 -6.76
N TRP A 331 8.27 11.37 -6.77
CA TRP A 331 8.69 10.10 -7.35
C TRP A 331 7.98 8.90 -6.72
N TYR A 332 8.17 8.69 -5.41
CA TYR A 332 7.64 7.55 -4.67
C TYR A 332 6.48 7.90 -3.73
N GLY A 333 6.28 9.19 -3.43
CA GLY A 333 5.22 9.64 -2.51
C GLY A 333 3.83 9.32 -3.03
N MET A 334 3.00 8.70 -2.20
CA MET A 334 1.56 8.54 -2.46
C MET A 334 0.77 9.81 -2.15
N PHE A 335 1.40 10.75 -1.44
CA PHE A 335 0.86 12.04 -1.04
C PHE A 335 1.81 13.14 -1.47
N ILE A 336 1.27 14.32 -1.72
CA ILE A 336 2.09 15.54 -1.74
C ILE A 336 2.24 16.11 -0.33
N LYS A 337 3.13 17.09 -0.16
CA LYS A 337 3.44 17.68 1.16
C LYS A 337 2.25 18.22 1.93
N SER A 338 1.27 18.78 1.23
CA SER A 338 0.04 19.33 1.83
C SER A 338 -0.95 18.25 2.27
N GLY A 339 -0.70 16.98 1.95
CA GLY A 339 -1.46 15.83 2.46
C GLY A 339 -2.50 15.26 1.49
N GLU A 340 -2.65 15.82 0.29
CA GLU A 340 -3.55 15.30 -0.73
C GLU A 340 -3.03 13.98 -1.29
N ALA A 341 -3.93 13.02 -1.46
CA ALA A 341 -3.62 11.65 -1.89
C ALA A 341 -3.70 11.50 -3.41
N SER A 342 -2.75 10.75 -3.98
CA SER A 342 -2.72 10.42 -5.41
C SER A 342 -3.59 9.20 -5.75
N ALA A 343 -3.75 8.96 -7.06
CA ALA A 343 -4.45 7.79 -7.60
C ALA A 343 -3.91 6.44 -7.09
N THR A 344 -2.65 6.39 -6.63
CA THR A 344 -2.08 5.18 -6.01
C THR A 344 -2.87 4.76 -4.77
N VAL A 345 -3.33 5.71 -3.95
CA VAL A 345 -4.15 5.40 -2.76
C VAL A 345 -5.51 4.83 -3.17
N ASP A 346 -6.08 5.27 -4.29
CA ASP A 346 -7.37 4.75 -4.78
C ASP A 346 -7.25 3.31 -5.25
N GLU A 347 -6.19 2.99 -6.01
CA GLU A 347 -5.93 1.63 -6.48
C GLU A 347 -5.64 0.68 -5.31
N LEU A 348 -4.86 1.11 -4.31
CA LEU A 348 -4.64 0.31 -3.10
C LEU A 348 -5.93 0.10 -2.30
N THR A 349 -6.78 1.13 -2.18
CA THR A 349 -8.09 1.02 -1.52
C THR A 349 -8.96 -0.02 -2.22
N LYS A 350 -9.03 0.02 -3.55
CA LYS A 350 -9.76 -0.97 -4.34
C LYS A 350 -9.19 -2.36 -4.19
N TYR A 351 -7.87 -2.51 -4.22
CA TYR A 351 -7.22 -3.80 -4.04
C TYR A 351 -7.54 -4.41 -2.67
N TRP A 352 -7.49 -3.62 -1.60
CA TRP A 352 -7.67 -4.12 -0.23
C TRP A 352 -9.14 -4.34 0.17
N THR A 353 -10.06 -3.55 -0.37
CA THR A 353 -11.49 -3.53 0.03
C THR A 353 -12.44 -4.07 -1.05
N GLY A 354 -11.95 -4.22 -2.28
CA GLY A 354 -12.75 -4.57 -3.46
C GLY A 354 -13.48 -3.40 -4.12
N LYS A 355 -13.40 -2.18 -3.58
CA LYS A 355 -14.12 -1.00 -4.11
C LYS A 355 -13.23 0.25 -4.11
N TYR A 356 -13.39 1.10 -5.12
CA TYR A 356 -12.77 2.42 -5.11
C TYR A 356 -13.33 3.29 -3.97
N PRO A 357 -12.54 4.26 -3.45
CA PRO A 357 -13.09 5.28 -2.58
C PRO A 357 -14.16 6.11 -3.32
N ALA A 358 -15.06 6.72 -2.57
CA ALA A 358 -16.15 7.52 -3.14
C ALA A 358 -15.63 8.72 -3.97
N ASN A 359 -14.56 9.35 -3.50
CA ASN A 359 -13.83 10.38 -4.22
C ASN A 359 -12.49 9.83 -4.71
N ARG A 360 -12.22 9.98 -6.00
CA ARG A 360 -11.01 9.48 -6.67
C ARG A 360 -10.15 10.64 -7.15
N ALA A 361 -8.85 10.41 -7.18
CA ALA A 361 -7.91 11.42 -7.63
C ALA A 361 -8.04 11.74 -9.12
N PRO A 362 -7.73 13.00 -9.51
CA PRO A 362 -7.63 13.38 -10.90
C PRO A 362 -6.73 12.44 -11.69
N GLN A 363 -7.22 12.02 -12.85
CA GLN A 363 -6.47 11.22 -13.81
C GLN A 363 -5.64 12.13 -14.70
N VAL A 364 -4.34 11.89 -14.74
CA VAL A 364 -3.36 12.67 -15.49
C VAL A 364 -2.72 11.78 -16.54
N ASP A 365 -3.09 12.01 -17.79
CA ASP A 365 -2.59 11.25 -18.93
C ASP A 365 -1.14 11.64 -19.25
N SER A 366 -0.91 12.93 -19.49
CA SER A 366 0.38 13.43 -19.95
C SER A 366 0.59 14.92 -19.65
N LEU A 367 1.86 15.33 -19.62
CA LEU A 367 2.29 16.72 -19.62
C LEU A 367 3.23 16.93 -20.81
N LYS A 368 2.95 17.94 -21.62
CA LYS A 368 3.77 18.31 -22.78
C LYS A 368 4.32 19.72 -22.62
N VAL A 369 5.55 19.94 -23.09
CA VAL A 369 6.18 21.27 -23.19
C VAL A 369 6.56 21.49 -24.65
N GLU A 370 6.21 22.64 -25.23
CA GLU A 370 6.35 22.91 -26.67
C GLU A 370 5.71 21.82 -27.56
N GLY A 371 4.60 21.24 -27.10
CA GLY A 371 3.89 20.15 -27.78
C GLY A 371 4.60 18.79 -27.77
N LYS A 372 5.75 18.67 -27.10
CA LYS A 372 6.61 17.48 -27.07
C LYS A 372 6.50 16.72 -25.76
N ASN A 373 6.86 15.44 -25.78
CA ASN A 373 7.04 14.59 -24.61
C ASN A 373 8.46 14.71 -24.04
N ALA A 374 8.66 14.35 -22.78
CA ALA A 374 9.96 14.50 -22.09
C ALA A 374 11.11 13.71 -22.76
N VAL A 375 10.80 12.55 -23.37
CA VAL A 375 11.77 11.72 -24.09
C VAL A 375 12.33 12.40 -25.34
N GLU A 376 11.67 13.45 -25.84
CA GLU A 376 12.09 14.20 -27.03
C GLU A 376 13.10 15.32 -26.73
N ASN A 377 13.55 15.45 -25.47
CA ASN A 377 14.61 16.36 -25.03
C ASN A 377 14.35 17.84 -25.39
N VAL A 378 13.54 18.51 -24.58
CA VAL A 378 13.17 19.92 -24.82
C VAL A 378 14.27 20.87 -24.36
N TYR A 379 14.79 21.65 -25.32
CA TYR A 379 15.70 22.78 -25.08
C TYR A 379 14.96 24.09 -25.37
N ILE A 380 15.09 25.07 -24.48
CA ILE A 380 14.39 26.36 -24.56
C ILE A 380 15.41 27.50 -24.42
N LYS A 381 15.29 28.55 -25.22
CA LYS A 381 16.15 29.72 -25.06
C LYS A 381 15.88 30.43 -23.73
N PRO A 382 16.85 31.13 -23.12
CA PRO A 382 16.61 31.90 -21.90
C PRO A 382 15.58 33.03 -22.10
N GLY A 383 14.65 33.19 -21.14
CA GLY A 383 13.72 34.33 -21.08
C GLY A 383 12.69 34.41 -22.21
N VAL A 384 12.42 33.32 -22.94
CA VAL A 384 11.44 33.32 -24.04
C VAL A 384 10.12 32.70 -23.61
N ALA A 385 9.02 33.17 -24.22
CA ALA A 385 7.70 32.60 -24.02
C ALA A 385 7.68 31.12 -24.45
N SER A 386 7.17 30.26 -23.58
CA SER A 386 7.04 28.82 -23.75
C SER A 386 5.65 28.36 -23.31
N THR A 387 5.21 27.21 -23.81
CA THR A 387 3.89 26.63 -23.50
C THR A 387 4.04 25.22 -22.92
N ALA A 388 3.35 24.98 -21.81
CA ALA A 388 3.14 23.66 -21.24
C ALA A 388 1.65 23.33 -21.19
N LYS A 389 1.29 22.06 -21.42
CA LYS A 389 -0.10 21.60 -21.36
C LYS A 389 -0.20 20.25 -20.69
N VAL A 390 -1.01 20.18 -19.63
CA VAL A 390 -1.37 18.92 -18.98
C VAL A 390 -2.71 18.42 -19.48
N PHE A 391 -2.81 17.12 -19.70
CA PHE A 391 -4.03 16.42 -20.08
C PHE A 391 -4.54 15.68 -18.85
N ALA A 392 -5.59 16.21 -18.23
CA ALA A 392 -6.17 15.66 -17.00
C ALA A 392 -7.70 15.66 -17.04
N SER A 393 -8.30 14.76 -16.27
CA SER A 393 -9.74 14.64 -16.06
C SER A 393 -10.03 14.18 -14.64
N ASP A 394 -11.24 14.41 -14.16
CA ASP A 394 -11.65 13.97 -12.83
C ASP A 394 -12.70 12.85 -12.93
N PRO A 395 -12.48 11.67 -12.33
CA PRO A 395 -13.46 10.57 -12.38
C PRO A 395 -14.82 10.90 -11.75
N ASN A 396 -14.85 11.87 -10.83
CA ASN A 396 -16.05 12.31 -10.13
C ASN A 396 -16.67 13.58 -10.79
N ASN A 397 -16.08 14.07 -11.89
CA ASN A 397 -16.42 15.32 -12.57
C ASN A 397 -16.27 16.56 -11.67
N ASP A 398 -15.36 16.52 -10.70
CA ASP A 398 -15.06 17.67 -9.87
C ASP A 398 -14.26 18.74 -10.64
N PRO A 399 -14.49 20.05 -10.37
CA PRO A 399 -13.71 21.13 -10.98
C PRO A 399 -12.23 21.02 -10.63
N LEU A 400 -11.37 21.05 -11.65
CA LEU A 400 -9.94 20.92 -11.48
C LEU A 400 -9.23 22.26 -11.31
N THR A 401 -8.35 22.35 -10.31
CA THR A 401 -7.42 23.48 -10.11
C THR A 401 -6.00 23.05 -10.42
N TYR A 402 -5.29 23.83 -11.24
CA TYR A 402 -3.92 23.55 -11.65
C TYR A 402 -2.95 24.43 -10.88
N LYS A 403 -1.89 23.83 -10.33
CA LYS A 403 -0.81 24.56 -9.66
C LYS A 403 0.52 24.20 -10.31
N TRP A 404 1.14 25.21 -10.91
CA TRP A 404 2.41 25.09 -11.59
C TRP A 404 3.55 25.59 -10.71
N PHE A 405 4.69 24.92 -10.76
CA PHE A 405 5.94 25.40 -10.16
C PHE A 405 7.14 24.80 -10.91
N ILE A 406 8.25 25.54 -10.93
CA ILE A 406 9.51 25.07 -11.52
C ILE A 406 10.50 24.82 -10.39
N LEU A 407 11.20 23.70 -10.46
CA LEU A 407 12.38 23.45 -9.64
C LEU A 407 13.62 23.45 -10.52
N LYS A 408 14.76 23.86 -9.97
CA LYS A 408 16.05 23.39 -10.50
C LYS A 408 16.12 21.87 -10.35
N GLU A 409 16.90 21.24 -11.20
CA GLU A 409 17.21 19.82 -11.00
C GLU A 409 18.14 19.59 -9.80
N VAL A 410 18.04 18.42 -9.17
CA VAL A 410 18.85 18.09 -7.98
C VAL A 410 20.34 18.11 -8.31
N LYS A 411 21.14 18.76 -7.46
CA LYS A 411 22.61 18.81 -7.64
C LYS A 411 23.29 17.54 -7.12
N VAL A 412 22.86 17.06 -5.96
CA VAL A 412 23.38 15.87 -5.31
C VAL A 412 22.27 14.82 -5.27
N ARG A 413 22.62 13.60 -5.66
CA ARG A 413 21.72 12.45 -5.70
C ARG A 413 22.04 11.52 -4.53
N SER A 414 21.03 11.07 -3.79
CA SER A 414 21.22 10.06 -2.73
C SER A 414 21.08 8.62 -3.26
N ALA A 415 21.52 7.65 -2.46
CA ALA A 415 21.38 6.21 -2.71
C ALA A 415 21.03 5.47 -1.41
N GLY A 416 20.46 4.26 -1.50
CA GLY A 416 20.15 3.41 -0.33
C GLY A 416 19.16 4.02 0.66
N GLY A 417 18.22 4.83 0.16
CA GLY A 417 17.21 5.49 0.99
C GLY A 417 17.69 6.74 1.73
N ALA A 418 18.96 7.16 1.57
CA ALA A 418 19.51 8.35 2.22
C ALA A 418 18.74 9.64 1.87
N HIS A 419 18.79 10.61 2.79
CA HIS A 419 18.14 11.90 2.62
C HIS A 419 18.67 12.63 1.38
N GLU A 420 17.76 13.24 0.64
CA GLU A 420 18.08 14.14 -0.48
C GLU A 420 17.40 15.49 -0.22
N ALA A 421 18.17 16.56 -0.32
CA ALA A 421 17.65 17.91 -0.14
C ALA A 421 16.81 18.32 -1.35
N GLU A 422 15.72 19.04 -1.11
CA GLU A 422 14.94 19.60 -2.19
C GLU A 422 15.71 20.69 -2.94
N PRO A 423 15.61 20.70 -4.27
CA PRO A 423 16.25 21.73 -5.06
C PRO A 423 15.48 23.06 -4.96
N GLU A 424 16.16 24.13 -5.35
CA GLU A 424 15.62 25.48 -5.35
C GLU A 424 14.36 25.58 -6.23
N THR A 425 13.30 26.19 -5.67
CA THR A 425 12.10 26.56 -6.42
C THR A 425 12.33 27.86 -7.16
N ILE A 426 11.91 27.91 -8.42
CA ILE A 426 12.00 29.07 -9.29
C ILE A 426 10.61 29.65 -9.47
N THR A 427 10.49 30.96 -9.25
CA THR A 427 9.27 31.71 -9.54
C THR A 427 9.00 31.65 -11.04
N ILE A 428 7.79 31.20 -11.40
CA ILE A 428 7.36 31.19 -12.80
C ILE A 428 6.90 32.60 -13.18
N ASP A 429 7.42 33.14 -14.28
CA ASP A 429 6.87 34.32 -14.93
C ASP A 429 5.70 33.91 -15.84
N VAL A 430 4.50 33.91 -15.27
CA VAL A 430 3.27 33.41 -15.92
C VAL A 430 2.70 34.47 -16.85
N LEU A 431 2.56 34.12 -18.13
CA LEU A 431 1.87 34.94 -19.14
C LEU A 431 0.37 34.61 -19.20
N SER A 432 0.01 33.33 -19.05
CA SER A 432 -1.38 32.89 -18.92
C SER A 432 -1.46 31.48 -18.32
N ASP A 433 -2.50 31.23 -17.53
CA ASP A 433 -2.84 29.88 -17.03
C ASP A 433 -4.35 29.65 -17.21
N LYS A 434 -4.72 28.76 -18.13
CA LYS A 434 -6.13 28.47 -18.46
C LYS A 434 -6.29 27.01 -18.81
N ASN A 435 -7.22 26.32 -18.13
CA ASN A 435 -7.65 24.95 -18.46
C ASN A 435 -6.48 23.95 -18.64
N GLY A 436 -5.49 23.98 -17.74
CA GLY A 436 -4.33 23.09 -17.81
C GLY A 436 -3.29 23.45 -18.88
N GLU A 437 -3.41 24.63 -19.52
CA GLU A 437 -2.39 25.21 -20.40
C GLU A 437 -1.72 26.40 -19.71
N LEU A 438 -0.41 26.29 -19.50
CA LEU A 438 0.46 27.32 -18.96
C LEU A 438 1.29 27.94 -20.08
N LYS A 439 1.22 29.26 -20.22
CA LYS A 439 2.19 30.06 -20.98
C LYS A 439 3.05 30.84 -20.01
N PHE A 440 4.35 30.74 -20.14
CA PHE A 440 5.32 31.32 -19.20
C PHE A 440 6.60 31.73 -19.92
N ASN A 441 7.35 32.68 -19.37
CA ASN A 441 8.72 32.91 -19.81
C ASN A 441 9.65 31.89 -19.15
N SER A 442 10.50 31.25 -19.96
CA SER A 442 11.53 30.33 -19.46
C SER A 442 12.50 31.04 -18.50
N PRO A 443 13.14 30.31 -17.57
CA PRO A 443 14.18 30.88 -16.73
C PRO A 443 15.25 31.63 -17.55
N ALA A 444 15.74 32.76 -17.02
CA ALA A 444 16.75 33.57 -17.71
C ALA A 444 18.18 33.00 -17.62
N THR A 445 18.39 32.01 -16.73
CA THR A 445 19.70 31.39 -16.52
C THR A 445 19.75 30.05 -17.24
N GLU A 446 20.87 29.77 -17.89
CA GLU A 446 21.14 28.45 -18.49
C GLU A 446 21.13 27.37 -17.41
N GLY A 447 20.54 26.22 -17.71
CA GLY A 447 20.58 25.08 -16.81
C GLY A 447 19.44 24.09 -16.95
N GLU A 448 19.43 23.13 -16.03
CA GLU A 448 18.49 22.01 -15.99
C GLU A 448 17.35 22.32 -15.03
N TYR A 449 16.13 22.27 -15.53
CA TYR A 449 14.92 22.60 -14.80
C TYR A 449 13.89 21.50 -14.95
N ARG A 450 12.93 21.49 -14.02
CA ARG A 450 11.77 20.62 -14.09
C ARG A 450 10.51 21.41 -13.77
N LEU A 451 9.59 21.42 -14.72
CA LEU A 451 8.25 21.97 -14.53
C LEU A 451 7.37 20.92 -13.88
N PHE A 452 6.63 21.29 -12.85
CA PHE A 452 5.65 20.44 -12.17
C PHE A 452 4.26 21.03 -12.32
N CYS A 453 3.27 20.14 -12.38
CA CYS A 453 1.85 20.47 -12.28
C CYS A 453 1.20 19.58 -11.22
N TYR A 454 0.57 20.20 -10.23
CA TYR A 454 -0.38 19.53 -9.33
C TYR A 454 -1.80 19.89 -9.78
N ILE A 455 -2.63 18.85 -9.92
CA ILE A 455 -4.00 18.94 -10.41
C ILE A 455 -4.90 18.55 -9.23
N PHE A 456 -5.59 19.52 -8.65
CA PHE A 456 -6.42 19.33 -7.45
C PHE A 456 -7.89 19.20 -7.82
N ASP A 457 -8.59 18.30 -7.13
CA ASP A 457 -10.05 18.13 -7.20
C ASP A 457 -10.81 19.00 -6.17
N GLY A 458 -10.09 19.65 -5.25
CA GLY A 458 -10.67 20.38 -4.12
C GLY A 458 -11.21 19.49 -2.98
N LYS A 459 -10.98 18.18 -3.03
CA LYS A 459 -11.47 17.18 -2.07
C LYS A 459 -10.36 16.24 -1.59
N ASN A 460 -9.20 16.82 -1.31
CA ASN A 460 -8.00 16.16 -0.77
C ASN A 460 -7.37 15.11 -1.70
N LYS A 461 -7.61 15.18 -3.01
CA LYS A 461 -6.89 14.38 -3.99
C LYS A 461 -6.07 15.24 -4.93
N VAL A 462 -5.07 14.60 -5.52
CA VAL A 462 -4.14 15.25 -6.43
C VAL A 462 -3.70 14.33 -7.55
N GLY A 463 -3.77 14.84 -8.78
CA GLY A 463 -3.01 14.34 -9.91
C GLY A 463 -1.65 15.03 -9.98
N THR A 464 -0.60 14.32 -10.38
CA THR A 464 0.74 14.90 -10.53
C THR A 464 1.35 14.57 -11.89
N ALA A 465 2.01 15.57 -12.47
CA ALA A 465 2.89 15.41 -13.62
C ALA A 465 4.08 16.35 -13.52
N ASN A 466 5.18 16.00 -14.16
CA ASN A 466 6.33 16.88 -14.29
C ASN A 466 7.08 16.63 -15.60
N PHE A 467 7.92 17.59 -15.97
CA PHE A 467 8.60 17.61 -17.24
C PHE A 467 10.00 18.22 -17.09
N PRO A 468 11.09 17.45 -17.29
CA PRO A 468 12.43 18.00 -17.36
C PRO A 468 12.66 18.74 -18.66
N PHE A 469 13.25 19.94 -18.60
CA PHE A 469 13.68 20.72 -19.75
C PHE A 469 15.02 21.41 -19.46
N TYR A 470 15.69 21.83 -20.53
CA TYR A 470 16.99 22.50 -20.43
C TYR A 470 16.89 23.90 -21.03
N VAL A 471 17.34 24.92 -20.32
CA VAL A 471 17.46 26.28 -20.85
C VAL A 471 18.86 26.46 -21.44
N LYS A 472 18.99 26.77 -22.74
CA LYS A 472 20.26 27.08 -23.42
C LYS A 472 20.08 27.84 -24.73
#